data_AF-A0A1Y1CK45-F1
#
_entry.id   AF-A0A1Y1CK45-F1
#
_cell.length_a   1.000
_cell.length_b   1.000
_cell.length_c   1.000
_cell.angle_alpha   90.00
_cell.angle_beta   90.00
_cell.angle_gamma   90.00
#
_symmetry.space_group_name_H-M   'P 1'
#
loop_
_entity.id
_entity.type
_entity.pdbx_description
1 polymer ?
#
loop_
_entity_poly.entity_id
_entity_poly.type
_entity_poly.pdbx_seq_one_letter_code
_entity_poly.pdbx_strand_id
1 'polypeptide(L)'
;MNKLSYQEKCACARSNFCRFVDGQDDYTSTEKEYLVKIIVNNNLSGVLYVSSVLAAWSFVAGVIDAVLFPGIIVYAIFHGVVDYKVLTPPIVFLFVNFSAKLIYIALNLKGKVRFKDVFISALPYAGSAYLLKKFLVNDKLLSKAVVLYLKLIKQQAKEYFLNPILKRNN
;
A
#
# COMPACT_ATOMS: atom_id res chain seq x y z
N MET A 1 3.94 -31.93 1.76
CA MET A 1 2.51 -31.55 1.69
C MET A 1 2.13 -30.89 3.01
N ASN A 2 1.98 -29.57 3.06
CA ASN A 2 1.58 -28.88 4.29
C ASN A 2 0.12 -28.42 4.16
N LYS A 3 -0.81 -29.30 4.51
CA LYS A 3 -2.24 -28.98 4.60
C LYS A 3 -2.43 -27.68 5.41
N LEU A 4 -3.07 -26.68 4.80
CA LEU A 4 -3.54 -25.46 5.48
C LEU A 4 -4.22 -25.82 6.81
N SER A 5 -3.92 -25.07 7.86
CA SER A 5 -4.54 -25.23 9.17
C SER A 5 -6.03 -24.91 9.11
N TYR A 6 -6.82 -25.42 10.06
CA TYR A 6 -8.26 -25.15 10.12
C TYR A 6 -8.56 -23.64 10.17
N GLN A 7 -7.76 -22.87 10.92
CA GLN A 7 -7.91 -21.42 11.00
C GLN A 7 -7.61 -20.74 9.66
N GLU A 8 -6.60 -21.23 8.93
CA GLU A 8 -6.24 -20.68 7.62
C GLU A 8 -7.36 -20.94 6.59
N LYS A 9 -7.99 -22.11 6.65
CA LYS A 9 -9.16 -22.44 5.81
C LYS A 9 -10.36 -21.54 6.12
N CYS A 10 -10.65 -21.31 7.40
CA CYS A 10 -11.74 -20.41 7.81
C CYS A 10 -11.48 -18.95 7.39
N ALA A 11 -10.24 -18.47 7.50
CA ALA A 11 -9.86 -17.13 7.04
C ALA A 11 -9.96 -17.01 5.51
N CYS A 12 -9.55 -18.06 4.79
CA CYS A 12 -9.62 -18.09 3.34
C CYS A 12 -11.08 -18.13 2.83
N ALA A 13 -11.96 -18.88 3.48
CA ALA A 13 -13.39 -18.93 3.13
C ALA A 13 -14.08 -17.55 3.24
N ARG A 14 -13.59 -16.67 4.11
CA ARG A 14 -14.09 -15.29 4.28
C ARG A 14 -13.45 -14.29 3.30
N SER A 15 -12.38 -14.66 2.61
CA SER A 15 -11.65 -13.76 1.71
C SER A 15 -12.15 -13.90 0.26
N ASN A 16 -12.63 -12.80 -0.31
CA ASN A 16 -13.05 -12.75 -1.72
C ASN A 16 -11.91 -13.09 -2.69
N PHE A 17 -10.67 -12.74 -2.33
CA PHE A 17 -9.49 -13.11 -3.12
C PHE A 17 -9.25 -14.62 -3.10
N CYS A 18 -9.39 -15.26 -1.94
CA CYS A 18 -9.24 -16.70 -1.81
C CYS A 18 -10.25 -17.45 -2.68
N ARG A 19 -11.51 -17.03 -2.64
CA ARG A 19 -12.58 -17.61 -3.49
C ARG A 19 -12.28 -17.40 -4.98
N PHE A 20 -11.72 -16.25 -5.34
CA PHE A 20 -11.26 -15.99 -6.70
C PHE A 20 -10.14 -16.93 -7.15
N VAL A 21 -9.10 -17.12 -6.33
CA VAL A 21 -7.99 -18.03 -6.66
C VAL A 21 -8.44 -19.48 -6.75
N ASP A 22 -9.35 -19.90 -5.88
CA ASP A 22 -9.87 -21.26 -5.86
C ASP A 22 -10.66 -21.59 -7.14
N GLY A 23 -11.46 -20.64 -7.64
CA GLY A 23 -12.25 -20.77 -8.86
C GLY A 23 -11.51 -20.53 -10.19
N GLN A 24 -10.19 -20.32 -10.16
CA GLN A 24 -9.37 -20.18 -11.37
C GLN A 24 -8.75 -21.53 -11.75
N ASP A 25 -9.03 -22.01 -12.97
CA ASP A 25 -8.48 -23.27 -13.48
C ASP A 25 -7.01 -23.14 -13.94
N ASP A 26 -6.56 -21.91 -14.19
CA ASP A 26 -5.20 -21.56 -14.63
C ASP A 26 -4.11 -21.82 -13.57
N TYR A 27 -4.48 -22.08 -12.31
CA TYR A 27 -3.54 -22.31 -11.22
C TYR A 27 -3.49 -23.78 -10.81
N THR A 28 -2.28 -24.31 -10.69
CA THR A 28 -2.05 -25.63 -10.10
C THR A 28 -2.39 -25.63 -8.60
N SER A 29 -2.65 -26.81 -8.03
CA SER A 29 -2.99 -26.94 -6.60
C SER A 29 -1.90 -26.37 -5.68
N THR A 30 -0.63 -26.47 -6.06
CA THR A 30 0.51 -25.92 -5.32
C THR A 30 0.57 -24.40 -5.39
N GLU A 31 0.26 -23.81 -6.54
CA GLU A 31 0.17 -22.36 -6.72
C GLU A 31 -1.00 -21.77 -5.92
N LYS A 32 -2.16 -22.44 -5.93
CA LYS A 32 -3.31 -22.06 -5.11
C LYS A 32 -2.97 -22.07 -3.62
N GLU A 33 -2.33 -23.14 -3.14
CA GLU A 33 -1.90 -23.25 -1.73
C GLU A 33 -0.92 -22.12 -1.34
N TYR A 34 0.04 -21.82 -2.21
CA TYR A 34 1.00 -20.73 -2.01
C TYR A 34 0.32 -19.35 -1.92
N LEU A 35 -0.55 -19.02 -2.88
CA LEU A 35 -1.28 -17.76 -2.95
C LEU A 35 -2.17 -17.56 -1.72
N VAL A 36 -2.87 -18.63 -1.32
CA VAL A 36 -3.70 -18.63 -0.10
C VAL A 36 -2.84 -18.38 1.12
N LYS A 37 -1.70 -19.08 1.26
CA LYS A 37 -0.82 -18.95 2.41
C LYS A 37 -0.22 -17.55 2.55
N ILE A 38 0.18 -16.92 1.44
CA ILE A 38 0.72 -15.55 1.46
C ILE A 38 -0.31 -14.53 1.95
N ILE A 39 -1.58 -14.75 1.63
CA ILE A 39 -2.67 -13.82 1.94
C ILE A 39 -3.22 -14.05 3.34
N VAL A 40 -3.45 -15.31 3.67
CA VAL A 40 -4.01 -15.73 4.97
C VAL A 40 -3.01 -15.51 6.10
N ASN A 41 -1.71 -15.65 5.85
CA ASN A 41 -0.69 -15.42 6.87
C ASN A 41 -0.48 -13.91 7.18
N ASN A 42 -1.45 -13.04 6.87
CA ASN A 42 -1.52 -11.61 7.18
C ASN A 42 -0.32 -10.76 6.74
N ASN A 43 0.62 -11.33 5.98
CA ASN A 43 1.79 -10.64 5.50
C ASN A 43 1.41 -9.68 4.38
N LEU A 44 0.72 -10.17 3.34
CA LEU A 44 0.36 -9.33 2.20
C LEU A 44 -0.70 -8.29 2.55
N SER A 45 -1.78 -8.68 3.25
CA SER A 45 -2.85 -7.73 3.61
C SER A 45 -2.35 -6.61 4.53
N GLY A 46 -1.44 -6.91 5.46
CA GLY A 46 -0.80 -5.89 6.29
C GLY A 46 0.09 -4.95 5.47
N VAL A 47 0.91 -5.50 4.56
CA VAL A 47 1.76 -4.70 3.67
C VAL A 47 0.93 -3.82 2.73
N LEU A 48 -0.16 -4.34 2.17
CA LEU A 48 -1.09 -3.57 1.33
C LEU A 48 -1.74 -2.43 2.09
N TYR A 49 -2.27 -2.70 3.30
CA TYR A 49 -2.86 -1.67 4.14
C TYR A 49 -1.87 -0.55 4.46
N VAL A 50 -0.66 -0.90 4.92
CA VAL A 50 0.40 0.08 5.21
C VAL A 50 0.81 0.83 3.95
N SER A 51 0.90 0.16 2.80
CA SER A 51 1.23 0.79 1.51
C SER A 51 0.18 1.82 1.09
N SER A 52 -1.11 1.52 1.25
CA SER A 52 -2.21 2.46 0.98
C SER A 52 -2.17 3.68 1.90
N VAL A 53 -1.94 3.47 3.20
CA VAL A 53 -1.81 4.58 4.17
C VAL A 53 -0.59 5.44 3.84
N LEU A 54 0.56 4.84 3.50
CA LEU A 54 1.76 5.59 3.10
C LEU A 54 1.55 6.37 1.81
N ALA A 55 0.74 5.87 0.87
CA ALA A 55 0.40 6.58 -0.36
C ALA A 55 -0.44 7.83 -0.05
N ALA A 56 -1.51 7.68 0.75
CA ALA A 56 -2.34 8.81 1.19
C ALA A 56 -1.52 9.82 2.01
N TRP A 57 -0.68 9.34 2.92
CA TRP A 57 0.23 10.19 3.70
C TRP A 57 1.19 10.97 2.79
N SER A 58 1.80 10.31 1.80
CA SER A 58 2.72 10.97 0.87
C SER A 58 2.01 11.99 -0.02
N PHE A 59 0.75 11.78 -0.35
CA PHE A 59 -0.07 12.79 -1.02
C PHE A 59 -0.25 14.04 -0.15
N VAL A 60 -0.64 13.88 1.12
CA VAL A 60 -0.78 15.00 2.06
C VAL A 60 0.55 15.73 2.25
N ALA A 61 1.66 15.00 2.40
CA ALA A 61 2.99 15.60 2.50
C ALA A 61 3.36 16.39 1.23
N GLY A 62 3.02 15.89 0.04
CA GLY A 62 3.24 16.60 -1.21
C GLY A 62 2.46 17.91 -1.31
N VAL A 63 1.23 17.96 -0.76
CA VAL A 63 0.46 19.21 -0.67
C VAL A 63 1.12 20.21 0.27
N ILE A 64 1.63 19.77 1.41
CA ILE A 64 2.35 20.62 2.36
C ILE A 64 3.62 21.18 1.70
N ASP A 65 4.40 20.33 1.04
CA ASP A 65 5.60 20.74 0.31
C ASP A 65 5.27 21.75 -0.81
N ALA A 66 4.17 21.54 -1.54
CA ALA A 66 3.71 22.47 -2.57
C ALA A 66 3.32 23.86 -2.03
N VAL A 67 3.05 24.00 -0.73
CA VAL A 67 2.81 25.30 -0.08
C VAL A 67 4.11 25.86 0.51
N LEU A 68 4.90 25.02 1.19
CA LEU A 68 6.14 25.43 1.86
C LEU A 68 7.20 25.91 0.86
N PHE A 69 7.46 25.16 -0.21
CA PHE A 69 8.55 25.48 -1.14
C PHE A 69 8.35 26.81 -1.89
N PRO A 70 7.17 27.12 -2.47
CA PRO A 70 6.94 28.44 -3.06
C PRO A 70 7.06 29.57 -2.04
N GLY A 71 6.64 29.36 -0.79
CA GLY A 71 6.81 30.34 0.29
C GLY A 71 8.28 30.69 0.56
N ILE A 72 9.16 29.68 0.56
CA ILE A 72 10.62 29.88 0.70
C ILE A 72 11.19 30.67 -0.48
N ILE A 73 10.77 30.34 -1.70
CA ILE A 73 11.25 31.01 -2.93
C ILE A 73 10.85 32.48 -2.92
N VAL A 74 9.57 32.78 -2.63
CA VAL A 74 9.08 34.16 -2.54
C VAL A 74 9.86 34.93 -1.47
N TYR A 75 10.05 34.36 -0.29
CA TYR A 75 10.82 35.00 0.78
C TYR A 75 12.25 35.33 0.34
N ALA A 76 12.93 34.38 -0.31
CA ALA A 76 14.30 34.54 -0.79
C ALA A 76 14.42 35.65 -1.85
N ILE A 77 13.42 35.79 -2.74
CA ILE A 77 13.37 36.87 -3.73
C ILE A 77 13.22 38.24 -3.05
N PHE A 78 12.33 38.37 -2.05
CA PHE A 78 12.07 39.65 -1.39
C PHE A 78 13.16 40.09 -0.40
N HIS A 79 13.82 39.15 0.27
CA HIS A 79 14.80 39.46 1.32
C HIS A 79 16.25 39.27 0.86
N GLY A 80 16.48 38.73 -0.34
CA GLY A 80 17.82 38.53 -0.92
C GLY A 80 18.69 37.50 -0.20
N VAL A 81 18.17 36.85 0.84
CA VAL A 81 18.86 35.84 1.66
C VAL A 81 17.91 34.69 2.01
N VAL A 82 18.46 33.48 2.12
CA VAL A 82 17.75 32.33 2.69
C VAL A 82 18.14 32.26 4.17
N ASP A 83 17.28 32.79 5.03
CA ASP A 83 17.48 32.74 6.48
C ASP A 83 17.10 31.35 7.04
N TYR A 84 17.78 30.91 8.10
CA TYR A 84 17.51 29.63 8.77
C TYR A 84 16.06 29.54 9.24
N LYS A 85 15.42 30.68 9.57
CA LYS A 85 14.02 30.75 9.99
C LYS A 85 13.03 30.23 8.95
N VAL A 86 13.39 30.34 7.68
CA VAL A 86 12.54 29.94 6.54
C VAL A 86 12.86 28.50 6.11
N LEU A 87 14.08 28.04 6.38
CA LEU A 87 14.53 26.67 6.13
C LEU A 87 14.19 25.69 7.27
N THR A 88 14.02 26.20 8.50
CA THR A 88 13.74 25.38 9.69
C THR A 88 12.42 24.61 9.57
N PRO A 89 11.28 25.22 9.15
CA PRO A 89 10.01 24.49 9.06
C PRO A 89 10.04 23.29 8.11
N PRO A 90 10.59 23.39 6.87
CA PRO A 90 10.78 22.23 6.00
C PRO A 90 11.66 21.14 6.59
N ILE A 91 12.76 21.51 7.26
CA ILE A 91 13.68 20.54 7.89
C ILE A 91 12.97 19.79 9.01
N VAL A 92 12.28 20.51 9.89
CA VAL A 92 11.51 19.92 11.00
C VAL A 92 10.39 19.03 10.44
N PHE A 93 9.66 19.51 9.44
CA PHE A 93 8.62 18.73 8.78
C PHE A 93 9.17 17.43 8.19
N LEU A 94 10.29 17.48 7.47
CA LEU A 94 10.92 16.30 6.89
C LEU A 94 11.35 15.29 7.96
N PHE A 95 11.96 15.77 9.05
CA PHE A 95 12.42 14.91 10.14
C PHE A 95 11.25 14.25 10.89
N VAL A 96 10.21 15.02 11.21
CA VAL A 96 9.00 14.51 11.88
C VAL A 96 8.26 13.53 10.97
N ASN A 97 8.09 13.85 9.68
CA ASN A 97 7.43 12.99 8.70
C ASN A 97 8.16 11.66 8.53
N PHE A 98 9.50 11.70 8.41
CA PHE A 98 10.31 10.48 8.33
C PHE A 98 10.20 9.63 9.59
N SER A 99 10.34 10.25 10.77
CA SER A 99 10.28 9.55 12.06
C SER A 99 8.90 8.92 12.30
N ALA A 100 7.83 9.66 11.99
CA ALA A 100 6.46 9.17 12.11
C ALA A 100 6.20 7.96 11.20
N LYS A 101 6.67 8.02 9.93
CA LYS A 101 6.57 6.89 9.00
C LYS A 101 7.35 5.68 9.50
N LEU A 102 8.56 5.88 10.00
CA LEU A 102 9.40 4.80 10.50
C LEU A 102 8.73 4.08 11.68
N ILE A 103 8.21 4.83 12.65
CA ILE A 103 7.47 4.29 13.80
C ILE A 103 6.21 3.57 13.33
N TYR A 104 5.41 4.20 12.45
CA TYR A 104 4.16 3.62 11.95
C TYR A 104 4.40 2.28 11.25
N ILE A 105 5.39 2.20 10.36
CA ILE A 105 5.70 0.97 9.62
C ILE A 105 6.26 -0.09 10.57
N ALA A 106 7.16 0.28 11.50
CA ALA A 106 7.74 -0.64 12.46
C ALA A 106 6.68 -1.28 13.37
N LEU A 107 5.67 -0.51 13.80
CA LEU A 107 4.57 -1.01 14.64
C LEU A 107 3.61 -1.91 13.86
N ASN A 108 3.19 -1.52 12.65
CA ASN A 108 2.18 -2.24 11.88
C ASN A 108 2.72 -3.45 11.10
N LEU A 109 4.02 -3.46 10.76
CA LEU A 109 4.68 -4.56 10.05
C LEU A 109 5.68 -5.34 10.92
N LYS A 110 5.55 -5.25 12.25
CA LYS A 110 6.43 -5.94 13.20
C LYS A 110 6.50 -7.44 12.89
N GLY A 111 7.71 -7.94 12.61
CA GLY A 111 7.97 -9.34 12.28
C GLY A 111 7.60 -9.76 10.85
N LYS A 112 6.95 -8.89 10.06
CA LYS A 112 6.55 -9.18 8.67
C LYS A 112 7.58 -8.70 7.65
N VAL A 113 8.37 -7.70 8.01
CA VAL A 113 9.29 -6.99 7.12
C VAL A 113 10.63 -6.76 7.82
N ARG A 114 11.75 -6.84 7.09
CA ARG A 114 13.09 -6.63 7.67
C ARG A 114 13.28 -5.15 8.00
N PHE A 115 14.09 -4.84 9.01
CA PHE A 115 14.35 -3.46 9.41
C PHE A 115 14.91 -2.58 8.28
N LYS A 116 15.75 -3.14 7.39
CA LYS A 116 16.24 -2.43 6.19
C LYS A 116 15.11 -2.01 5.25
N ASP A 117 14.13 -2.88 5.06
CA ASP A 117 12.98 -2.61 4.21
C ASP A 117 12.08 -1.55 4.87
N VAL A 118 11.94 -1.55 6.20
CA VAL A 118 11.25 -0.49 6.97
C VAL A 118 11.90 0.87 6.75
N PHE A 119 13.24 0.95 6.81
CA PHE A 119 13.97 2.20 6.62
C PHE A 119 13.79 2.78 5.21
N ILE A 120 13.94 1.95 4.16
CA ILE A 120 13.72 2.36 2.78
C ILE A 120 12.26 2.79 2.57
N SER A 121 11.33 2.10 3.23
CA SER A 121 9.90 2.41 3.14
C SER A 121 9.51 3.70 3.87
N ALA A 122 10.31 4.17 4.82
CA ALA A 122 10.08 5.43 5.52
C ALA A 122 10.54 6.65 4.70
N LEU A 123 11.34 6.45 3.65
CA LEU A 123 11.83 7.55 2.81
C LEU A 123 10.66 8.33 2.18
N PRO A 124 10.81 9.66 2.04
CA PRO A 124 9.81 10.49 1.38
C PRO A 124 9.50 9.93 -0.01
N TYR A 125 8.20 9.88 -0.35
CA TYR A 125 7.68 9.55 -1.69
C TYR A 125 7.96 8.14 -2.25
N ALA A 126 8.93 7.40 -1.71
CA ALA A 126 9.31 6.07 -2.18
C ALA A 126 8.63 4.92 -1.42
N GLY A 127 8.05 5.21 -0.24
CA GLY A 127 7.65 4.20 0.73
C GLY A 127 6.64 3.17 0.24
N SER A 128 5.49 3.64 -0.25
CA SER A 128 4.42 2.77 -0.73
C SER A 128 4.85 1.97 -1.96
N ALA A 129 5.52 2.62 -2.91
CA ALA A 129 6.02 1.99 -4.13
C ALA A 129 7.06 0.90 -3.85
N TYR A 130 7.96 1.13 -2.89
CA TYR A 130 8.96 0.14 -2.49
C TYR A 130 8.32 -1.10 -1.89
N LEU A 131 7.41 -0.93 -0.92
CA LEU A 131 6.69 -2.06 -0.29
C LEU A 131 5.89 -2.86 -1.32
N LEU A 132 5.15 -2.16 -2.19
CA LEU A 132 4.39 -2.82 -3.25
C LEU A 132 5.31 -3.57 -4.23
N LYS A 133 6.43 -2.96 -4.63
CA LYS A 133 7.39 -3.60 -5.54
C LYS A 133 7.99 -4.86 -4.91
N LYS A 134 8.42 -4.76 -3.65
CA LYS A 134 9.09 -5.84 -2.92
C LYS A 134 8.19 -7.05 -2.69
N PHE A 135 6.94 -6.81 -2.27
CA PHE A 135 6.03 -7.85 -1.82
C PHE A 135 4.99 -8.27 -2.85
N LEU A 136 4.73 -7.46 -3.87
CA LEU A 136 3.71 -7.74 -4.88
C LEU A 136 4.30 -7.91 -6.28
N VAL A 137 5.19 -7.01 -6.72
CA VAL A 137 5.70 -7.03 -8.10
C VAL A 137 6.78 -8.09 -8.33
N ASN A 138 7.66 -8.32 -7.34
CA ASN A 138 8.72 -9.32 -7.47
C ASN A 138 8.21 -10.76 -7.49
N ASP A 139 7.02 -11.01 -6.95
CA ASP A 139 6.35 -12.30 -7.03
C ASP A 139 5.44 -12.32 -8.27
N LYS A 140 5.93 -12.92 -9.36
CA LYS A 140 5.20 -12.96 -10.64
C LYS A 140 3.84 -13.66 -10.53
N LEU A 141 3.75 -14.71 -9.72
CA LEU A 141 2.53 -15.49 -9.54
C LEU A 141 1.49 -14.66 -8.78
N LEU A 142 1.90 -14.07 -7.66
CA LEU A 142 1.06 -13.20 -6.85
C LEU A 142 0.64 -11.93 -7.60
N SER A 143 1.58 -11.29 -8.30
CA SER A 143 1.31 -10.12 -9.14
C SER A 143 0.24 -10.42 -10.18
N LYS A 144 0.37 -11.55 -10.91
CA LYS A 144 -0.63 -11.99 -11.89
C LYS A 144 -1.99 -12.20 -11.23
N ALA A 145 -2.05 -12.92 -10.11
CA ALA A 145 -3.29 -13.19 -9.39
C ALA A 145 -3.97 -11.91 -8.88
N VAL A 146 -3.21 -10.97 -8.31
CA VAL A 146 -3.71 -9.68 -7.85
C VAL A 146 -4.20 -8.82 -9.00
N VAL A 147 -3.46 -8.75 -10.11
CA VAL A 147 -3.88 -7.97 -11.29
C VAL A 147 -5.18 -8.51 -11.88
N LEU A 148 -5.31 -9.84 -12.01
CA LEU A 148 -6.55 -10.46 -12.49
C LEU A 148 -7.73 -10.19 -11.55
N TYR A 149 -7.50 -10.31 -10.24
CA TYR A 149 -8.51 -10.00 -9.23
C TYR A 149 -8.94 -8.53 -9.25
N LEU A 150 -7.99 -7.60 -9.35
CA LEU A 150 -8.26 -6.16 -9.45
C LEU A 150 -9.02 -5.82 -10.75
N LYS A 151 -8.72 -6.50 -11.85
CA LYS A 151 -9.45 -6.35 -13.12
C LYS A 151 -10.92 -6.77 -12.95
N LEU A 152 -11.16 -7.90 -12.25
CA LEU A 152 -12.50 -8.37 -11.93
C LEU A 152 -13.25 -7.39 -11.03
N ILE A 153 -12.63 -6.88 -9.97
CA ILE A 153 -13.24 -5.84 -9.11
C ILE A 153 -13.54 -4.57 -9.90
N LYS A 154 -12.59 -4.11 -10.73
CA LYS A 154 -12.77 -2.91 -11.55
C LYS A 154 -13.96 -3.07 -12.50
N GLN A 155 -14.14 -4.25 -13.08
CA GLN A 155 -15.27 -4.55 -13.94
C GLN A 155 -16.59 -4.56 -13.16
N GLN A 156 -16.64 -5.22 -11.99
CA GLN A 156 -17.81 -5.20 -11.11
C GLN A 156 -18.17 -3.78 -10.65
N ALA A 157 -17.18 -2.97 -10.28
CA ALA A 157 -17.38 -1.58 -9.90
C ALA A 157 -17.89 -0.75 -11.09
N LYS A 158 -17.34 -0.97 -12.29
CA LYS A 158 -17.80 -0.31 -13.52
C LYS A 158 -19.24 -0.68 -13.85
N GLU A 159 -19.62 -1.95 -13.73
CA GLU A 159 -21.00 -2.42 -13.94
C GLU A 159 -21.95 -1.84 -12.87
N TYR A 160 -21.52 -1.78 -11.61
CA TYR A 160 -22.28 -1.18 -10.53
C TYR A 160 -22.51 0.33 -10.74
N PHE A 161 -21.48 1.06 -11.20
CA PHE A 161 -21.57 2.49 -11.49
C PHE A 161 -22.33 2.80 -12.79
N LEU A 162 -22.26 1.93 -13.80
CA LEU A 162 -22.94 2.10 -15.10
C LEU A 162 -24.40 1.63 -15.09
N ASN A 163 -24.86 0.88 -14.08
CA ASN A 163 -26.26 0.49 -13.91
C ASN A 163 -26.96 1.23 -12.76
N PRO A 164 -27.23 2.55 -12.86
CA PRO A 164 -28.13 3.22 -11.92
C PRO A 164 -29.60 2.81 -12.10
N ILE A 165 -29.96 2.11 -13.19
CA ILE A 165 -31.34 1.77 -13.55
C ILE A 165 -31.94 0.67 -12.65
N LEU A 166 -31.14 -0.25 -12.11
CA LEU A 166 -31.63 -1.29 -11.19
C LEU A 166 -31.91 -0.80 -9.76
N LYS A 167 -31.49 0.42 -9.42
CA LYS A 167 -31.74 1.02 -8.09
C LYS A 167 -33.11 1.69 -7.97
N ARG A 168 -33.92 1.71 -9.04
CA ARG A 168 -35.26 2.33 -9.03
C ARG A 168 -36.41 1.34 -8.75
N ASN A 169 -36.15 0.04 -8.73
CA ASN A 169 -37.18 -1.01 -8.61
C ASN A 169 -36.99 -1.97 -7.41
N ASN A 170 -36.16 -1.62 -6.42
CA ASN A 170 -36.14 -2.30 -5.12
C ASN A 170 -36.50 -1.32 -4.01
#